data_AF-A0A2V8NH89-F1
#
_entry.id   AF-A0A2V8NH89-F1
#
_cell.length_a   1.000
_cell.length_b   1.000
_cell.length_c   1.000
_cell.angle_alpha   90.00
_cell.angle_beta   90.00
_cell.angle_gamma   90.00
#
_symmetry.space_group_name_H-M   'P 1'
#
loop_
_entity.id
_entity.type
_entity.pdbx_description
1 polymer ?
#
loop_
_entity_poly.entity_id
_entity_poly.type
_entity_poly.pdbx_seq_one_letter_code
_entity_poly.pdbx_strand_id
1 'polypeptide(L)'
;MRATRLYGFFTLLMLALCMGQIQRSGAQAKQPSAGAIAYASGAAPRVGAETNGIREVIEDKYQKRYQDWKSEFLSTEIGRAQWALYSQNPHFVLTITVAKGNSHGGGSGKYVWDDSGQLAAATITLGTRIDEGYPSSVYYPVMNALEAYESEKLLSGNVLAAAKLAHEFGHVTRMTGTPEAAYKLQLRLVPAYNKIFLSNGFNVEDPRLVEMAKLMGGNPVQLWEDREYWGEANAMLYLRDRVARESFHCKLFNKIKRSVEEYARNYEERFTEIARSQGVTYACSWK
;
A
#
# COMPACT_ATOMS: atom_id res chain seq x y z
N MET A 1 17.84 -15.76 -36.82
CA MET A 1 18.19 -14.42 -36.32
C MET A 1 16.98 -13.52 -36.49
N ARG A 2 16.27 -13.19 -35.40
CA ARG A 2 15.16 -12.24 -35.38
C ARG A 2 15.37 -11.33 -34.19
N ALA A 3 15.68 -10.07 -34.44
CA ALA A 3 15.82 -9.03 -33.44
C ALA A 3 14.43 -8.43 -33.18
N THR A 4 13.93 -8.62 -31.96
CA THR A 4 12.61 -8.13 -31.53
C THR A 4 12.77 -6.77 -30.87
N ARG A 5 11.81 -5.90 -31.18
CA ARG A 5 11.72 -4.47 -30.87
C ARG A 5 11.81 -4.17 -29.38
N LEU A 6 12.70 -3.25 -29.02
CA LEU A 6 12.87 -2.69 -27.68
C LEU A 6 12.94 -1.16 -27.76
N TYR A 7 11.87 -0.53 -28.25
CA TYR A 7 11.72 0.92 -28.28
C TYR A 7 10.26 1.27 -27.99
N GLY A 8 9.91 1.37 -26.72
CA GLY A 8 8.52 1.67 -26.33
C GLY A 8 8.31 2.06 -24.87
N PHE A 9 9.36 2.36 -24.10
CA PHE A 9 9.24 2.73 -22.68
C PHE A 9 9.89 4.06 -22.29
N PHE A 10 10.55 4.76 -23.22
CA PHE A 10 11.35 5.94 -22.89
C PHE A 10 10.67 7.30 -23.10
N THR A 11 9.44 7.35 -23.64
CA THR A 11 8.82 8.62 -24.04
C THR A 11 7.74 9.16 -23.09
N LEU A 12 7.29 8.40 -22.08
CA LEU A 12 6.23 8.88 -21.17
C LEU A 12 6.72 9.56 -19.89
N LEU A 13 8.02 9.50 -19.56
CA LEU A 13 8.56 10.10 -18.33
C LEU A 13 9.07 11.55 -18.51
N MET A 14 9.20 12.05 -19.75
CA MET A 14 9.75 13.38 -20.05
C MET A 14 8.69 14.45 -20.44
N LEU A 15 7.43 14.06 -20.69
CA LEU A 15 6.39 15.01 -21.15
C LEU A 15 5.58 15.66 -20.03
N ALA A 16 5.80 15.29 -18.76
CA ALA A 16 5.11 15.89 -17.62
C ALA A 16 5.79 17.15 -17.03
N LEU A 17 6.94 17.59 -17.56
CA LEU A 17 7.72 18.71 -16.97
C LEU A 17 8.14 19.84 -17.93
N CYS A 18 7.69 19.86 -19.20
CA CYS A 18 8.14 20.89 -20.16
C CYS A 18 7.07 21.69 -20.94
N MET A 19 5.77 21.61 -20.61
CA MET A 19 4.80 22.58 -21.16
C MET A 19 3.81 23.05 -20.10
N GLY A 20 3.97 24.29 -19.63
CA GLY A 20 3.08 24.85 -18.62
C GLY A 20 3.44 26.25 -18.15
N GLN A 21 3.81 27.17 -19.05
CA GLN A 21 3.62 28.59 -18.79
C GLN A 21 2.73 29.19 -19.86
N ILE A 22 1.73 29.95 -19.37
CA ILE A 22 0.76 30.80 -20.10
C ILE A 22 -0.58 30.11 -20.43
N GLN A 23 -1.46 29.95 -19.43
CA GLN A 23 -2.77 30.63 -19.34
C GLN A 23 -3.58 30.22 -18.09
N ARG A 24 -4.47 31.12 -17.67
CA ARG A 24 -5.11 31.25 -16.36
C ARG A 24 -6.21 30.21 -16.05
N SER A 25 -6.48 30.11 -14.75
CA SER A 25 -7.74 29.71 -14.06
C SER A 25 -8.14 28.22 -14.05
N GLY A 26 -8.15 27.65 -12.84
CA GLY A 26 -8.76 26.33 -12.53
C GLY A 26 -7.90 25.54 -11.55
N ALA A 27 -8.51 25.02 -10.49
CA ALA A 27 -7.89 24.35 -9.35
C ALA A 27 -6.69 23.44 -9.71
N GLN A 28 -5.50 23.86 -9.26
CA GLN A 28 -4.25 23.13 -9.46
C GLN A 28 -4.16 22.03 -8.40
N ALA A 29 -4.46 20.79 -8.82
CA ALA A 29 -4.16 19.60 -8.04
C ALA A 29 -2.66 19.56 -7.75
N LYS A 30 -2.27 19.75 -6.48
CA LYS A 30 -0.91 19.51 -6.03
C LYS A 30 -0.57 18.05 -6.33
N GLN A 31 0.36 17.81 -7.25
CA GLN A 31 1.09 16.56 -7.30
C GLN A 31 1.62 16.28 -5.89
N PRO A 32 1.39 15.09 -5.30
CA PRO A 32 2.11 14.71 -4.12
C PRO A 32 3.59 14.67 -4.53
N SER A 33 4.40 15.56 -3.95
CA SER A 33 5.85 15.39 -3.93
C SER A 33 6.11 13.93 -3.58
N ALA A 34 6.95 13.23 -4.35
CA ALA A 34 7.48 11.93 -3.99
C ALA A 34 7.98 12.05 -2.55
N GLY A 35 7.11 11.68 -1.62
CA GLY A 35 7.31 11.93 -0.21
C GLY A 35 8.48 11.06 0.13
N ALA A 36 9.60 11.67 0.49
CA ALA A 36 10.50 11.04 1.42
C ALA A 36 9.61 10.65 2.61
N ILE A 37 9.16 9.39 2.62
CA ILE A 37 8.61 8.76 3.80
C ILE A 37 9.78 8.83 4.77
N ALA A 38 9.74 9.85 5.63
CA ALA A 38 10.62 9.93 6.75
C ALA A 38 10.31 8.67 7.55
N TYR A 39 11.16 7.65 7.41
CA TYR A 39 11.23 6.53 8.32
C TYR A 39 11.64 7.14 9.66
N ALA A 40 10.66 7.66 10.39
CA ALA A 40 10.87 8.14 11.74
C ALA A 40 11.28 6.91 12.53
N SER A 41 12.60 6.78 12.74
CA SER A 41 13.22 5.88 13.71
C SER A 41 12.88 6.36 15.12
N GLY A 42 11.59 6.50 15.42
CA GLY A 42 11.13 6.54 16.80
C GLY A 42 11.39 5.17 17.39
N ALA A 43 12.17 5.11 18.46
CA ALA A 43 12.45 3.89 19.20
C ALA A 43 11.15 3.10 19.38
N ALA A 44 11.15 1.85 18.90
CA ALA A 44 10.03 0.95 19.16
C ALA A 44 9.85 0.86 20.69
N PRO A 45 8.61 0.93 21.20
CA PRO A 45 8.39 0.64 22.61
C PRO A 45 8.98 -0.75 22.89
N ARG A 46 9.86 -0.82 23.90
CA ARG A 46 10.39 -2.10 24.39
C ARG A 46 9.18 -3.00 24.66
N VAL A 47 9.19 -4.20 24.08
CA VAL A 47 8.14 -5.20 24.26
C VAL A 47 8.11 -5.56 25.75
N GLY A 48 7.29 -4.81 26.50
CA GLY A 48 6.92 -5.13 27.87
C GLY A 48 5.89 -6.24 27.82
N ALA A 49 6.00 -7.19 28.75
CA ALA A 49 5.44 -8.54 28.73
C ALA A 49 3.90 -8.69 28.76
N GLU A 50 3.09 -7.70 28.36
CA GLU A 50 1.67 -7.69 28.77
C GLU A 50 0.61 -7.62 27.67
N THR A 51 0.90 -7.50 26.37
CA THR A 51 -0.17 -7.68 25.36
C THR A 51 0.35 -8.22 24.03
N ASN A 52 0.35 -9.54 23.88
CA ASN A 52 0.41 -10.18 22.57
C ASN A 52 -0.86 -9.88 21.76
N GLY A 53 -0.77 -9.93 20.44
CA GLY A 53 -1.90 -9.70 19.54
C GLY A 53 -2.04 -8.25 19.07
N ILE A 54 -3.28 -7.81 18.82
CA ILE A 54 -3.56 -6.43 18.35
C ILE A 54 -3.77 -5.51 19.55
N ARG A 55 -2.97 -4.44 19.61
CA ARG A 55 -3.07 -3.35 20.57
C ARG A 55 -3.57 -2.08 19.89
N GLU A 56 -4.73 -1.59 20.31
CA GLU A 56 -5.33 -0.36 19.78
C GLU A 56 -4.97 0.83 20.67
N VAL A 57 -4.12 1.73 20.17
CA VAL A 57 -3.68 2.95 20.88
C VAL A 57 -4.33 4.14 20.19
N ILE A 58 -5.58 4.42 20.53
CA ILE A 58 -6.42 5.41 19.85
C ILE A 58 -6.78 6.53 20.83
N GLU A 59 -6.36 7.76 20.52
CA GLU A 59 -6.78 8.95 21.29
C GLU A 59 -8.32 9.07 21.32
N ASP A 60 -8.88 9.45 22.46
CA ASP A 60 -10.34 9.48 22.71
C ASP A 60 -11.13 10.20 21.61
N LYS A 61 -10.62 11.34 21.12
CA LYS A 61 -11.24 12.14 20.06
C LYS A 61 -11.42 11.39 18.73
N TYR A 62 -10.67 10.30 18.52
CA TYR A 62 -10.75 9.46 17.32
C TYR A 62 -11.42 8.11 17.56
N GLN A 63 -11.67 7.71 18.81
CA GLN A 63 -12.15 6.36 19.14
C GLN A 63 -13.43 5.98 18.42
N LYS A 64 -14.46 6.83 18.46
CA LYS A 64 -15.73 6.53 17.79
C LYS A 64 -15.52 6.25 16.30
N ARG A 65 -14.79 7.13 15.62
CA ARG A 65 -14.54 7.04 14.18
C ARG A 65 -13.73 5.79 13.84
N TYR A 66 -12.70 5.50 14.64
CA TYR A 66 -11.91 4.28 14.51
C TYR A 66 -12.77 3.02 14.67
N GLN A 67 -13.68 2.97 15.66
CA GLN A 67 -14.58 1.83 15.83
C GLN A 67 -15.55 1.68 14.65
N ASP A 68 -16.03 2.79 14.06
CA ASP A 68 -16.84 2.75 12.84
C ASP A 68 -16.05 2.13 11.66
N TRP A 69 -14.79 2.55 11.45
CA TRP A 69 -13.90 1.99 10.41
C TRP A 69 -13.57 0.51 10.64
N LYS A 70 -13.26 0.15 11.89
CA LYS A 70 -12.97 -1.23 12.28
C LYS A 70 -14.20 -2.12 12.09
N SER A 71 -15.39 -1.64 12.50
CA SER A 71 -16.64 -2.38 12.30
C SER A 71 -16.92 -2.62 10.82
N GLU A 72 -16.68 -1.63 9.96
CA GLU A 72 -16.81 -1.78 8.50
C GLU A 72 -15.82 -2.83 7.96
N PHE A 73 -14.55 -2.77 8.38
CA PHE A 73 -13.53 -3.76 8.00
C PHE A 73 -13.94 -5.19 8.42
N LEU A 74 -14.34 -5.37 9.68
CA LEU A 74 -14.74 -6.65 10.26
C LEU A 74 -16.12 -7.14 9.78
N SER A 75 -16.85 -6.35 8.99
CA SER A 75 -18.11 -6.80 8.38
C SER A 75 -17.88 -7.91 7.33
N THR A 76 -16.67 -7.99 6.75
CA THR A 76 -16.30 -8.97 5.73
C THR A 76 -15.62 -10.21 6.30
N GLU A 77 -15.69 -11.35 5.59
CA GLU A 77 -14.96 -12.56 5.98
C GLU A 77 -13.45 -12.34 5.88
N ILE A 78 -12.97 -11.75 4.78
CA ILE A 78 -11.55 -11.38 4.62
C ILE A 78 -11.06 -10.46 5.74
N GLY A 79 -11.81 -9.41 6.10
CA GLY A 79 -11.41 -8.50 7.17
C GLY A 79 -11.32 -9.18 8.53
N ARG A 80 -12.29 -10.06 8.85
CA ARG A 80 -12.22 -10.89 10.06
C ARG A 80 -11.04 -11.85 10.05
N ALA A 81 -10.75 -12.49 8.91
CA ALA A 81 -9.64 -13.41 8.78
C ALA A 81 -8.29 -12.68 8.95
N GLN A 82 -8.10 -11.54 8.30
CA GLN A 82 -6.91 -10.70 8.45
C GLN A 82 -6.74 -10.22 9.90
N TRP A 83 -7.83 -9.81 10.56
CA TRP A 83 -7.78 -9.44 11.98
C TRP A 83 -7.43 -10.62 12.89
N ALA A 84 -8.00 -11.80 12.64
CA ALA A 84 -7.77 -13.01 13.41
C ALA A 84 -6.31 -13.48 13.35
N LEU A 85 -5.66 -13.36 12.18
CA LEU A 85 -4.24 -13.71 11.99
C LEU A 85 -3.31 -13.05 13.03
N TYR A 86 -3.64 -11.82 13.43
CA TYR A 86 -2.79 -11.05 14.35
C TYR A 86 -3.36 -10.96 15.75
N SER A 87 -4.68 -10.86 15.92
CA SER A 87 -5.29 -10.69 17.25
C SER A 87 -5.06 -11.87 18.21
N GLN A 88 -4.81 -13.07 17.68
CA GLN A 88 -4.60 -14.28 18.47
C GLN A 88 -3.15 -14.76 18.46
N ASN A 89 -2.22 -14.01 17.88
CA ASN A 89 -0.84 -14.45 17.73
C ASN A 89 -0.03 -14.18 19.02
N PRO A 90 0.41 -15.22 19.76
CA PRO A 90 1.14 -15.05 21.02
C PRO A 90 2.61 -14.61 20.82
N HIS A 91 3.09 -14.54 19.58
CA HIS A 91 4.47 -14.20 19.25
C HIS A 91 4.57 -12.88 18.48
N PHE A 92 3.46 -12.17 18.32
CA PHE A 92 3.41 -10.94 17.53
C PHE A 92 2.58 -9.85 18.21
N VAL A 93 3.08 -8.61 18.13
CA VAL A 93 2.36 -7.43 18.61
C VAL A 93 2.10 -6.47 17.45
N LEU A 94 0.83 -6.27 17.11
CA LEU A 94 0.40 -5.26 16.16
C LEU A 94 -0.16 -4.05 16.89
N THR A 95 0.52 -2.91 16.85
CA THR A 95 -0.05 -1.67 17.34
C THR A 95 -0.83 -0.95 16.24
N ILE A 96 -2.08 -0.58 16.48
CA ILE A 96 -2.86 0.30 15.59
C ILE A 96 -3.07 1.63 16.29
N THR A 97 -2.70 2.73 15.64
CA THR A 97 -2.80 4.09 16.17
C THR A 97 -3.36 5.05 15.12
N VAL A 98 -3.87 6.21 15.56
CA VAL A 98 -4.25 7.32 14.69
C VAL A 98 -3.28 8.49 14.88
N ALA A 99 -2.80 9.11 13.79
CA ALA A 99 -1.88 10.24 13.86
C ALA A 99 -2.12 11.28 12.75
N LYS A 100 -1.77 12.55 13.03
CA LYS A 100 -1.99 13.69 12.12
C LYS A 100 -1.06 13.72 10.89
N GLY A 101 0.11 13.08 10.98
CA GLY A 101 1.20 13.21 9.99
C GLY A 101 0.85 12.79 8.56
N ASN A 102 -0.11 11.88 8.38
CA ASN A 102 -0.64 11.46 7.08
C ASN A 102 -2.18 11.50 7.11
N SER A 103 -2.79 12.69 7.10
CA SER A 103 -4.20 12.81 7.50
C SER A 103 -5.18 11.95 6.69
N HIS A 104 -4.90 11.64 5.42
CA HIS A 104 -5.82 10.90 4.55
C HIS A 104 -5.35 9.47 4.20
N GLY A 105 -4.17 9.06 4.64
CA GLY A 105 -3.60 7.76 4.29
C GLY A 105 -3.32 6.90 5.51
N GLY A 106 -2.88 5.66 5.26
CA GLY A 106 -2.30 4.80 6.27
C GLY A 106 -0.77 4.77 6.14
N GLY A 107 -0.14 4.04 7.04
CA GLY A 107 1.23 3.60 6.87
C GLY A 107 1.56 2.55 7.92
N SER A 108 2.38 1.59 7.54
CA SER A 108 2.85 0.52 8.42
C SER A 108 4.37 0.52 8.49
N GLY A 109 4.88 0.26 9.69
CA GLY A 109 6.30 0.38 9.97
C GLY A 109 6.63 -0.01 11.40
N LYS A 110 7.76 0.51 11.90
CA LYS A 110 8.32 0.14 13.22
C LYS A 110 8.40 -1.38 13.39
N TYR A 111 8.79 -2.05 12.31
CA TYR A 111 8.94 -3.49 12.28
C TYR A 111 10.06 -3.92 13.23
N VAL A 112 9.80 -4.93 14.03
CA VAL A 112 10.75 -5.55 14.96
C VAL A 112 10.75 -7.04 14.70
N TRP A 113 11.95 -7.62 14.62
CA TRP A 113 12.13 -9.06 14.52
C TRP A 113 12.66 -9.60 15.85
N ASP A 114 12.32 -10.85 16.16
CA ASP A 114 12.88 -11.57 17.30
C ASP A 114 14.27 -12.16 16.96
N ASP A 115 14.90 -12.80 17.96
CA ASP A 115 16.21 -13.44 17.81
C ASP A 115 16.21 -14.61 16.81
N SER A 116 15.04 -15.14 16.45
CA SER A 116 14.88 -16.17 15.41
C SER A 116 14.74 -15.59 14.01
N GLY A 117 14.69 -14.26 13.89
CA GLY A 117 14.49 -13.55 12.63
C GLY A 117 13.04 -13.54 12.16
N GLN A 118 12.07 -13.84 13.03
CA GLN A 118 10.64 -13.73 12.75
C GLN A 118 10.13 -12.34 13.13
N LEU A 119 9.16 -11.82 12.37
CA LEU A 119 8.56 -10.53 12.69
C LEU A 119 7.76 -10.65 14.00
N ALA A 120 8.18 -9.90 15.01
CA ALA A 120 7.63 -9.93 16.38
C ALA A 120 6.78 -8.69 16.71
N ALA A 121 6.98 -7.56 16.02
CA ALA A 121 6.09 -6.41 16.17
C ALA A 121 5.99 -5.55 14.90
N ALA A 122 4.87 -4.86 14.76
CA ALA A 122 4.66 -3.82 13.75
C ALA A 122 3.69 -2.75 14.27
N THR A 123 3.66 -1.60 13.60
CA THR A 123 2.69 -0.54 13.86
C THR A 123 1.98 -0.14 12.59
N ILE A 124 0.65 -0.13 12.60
CA ILE A 124 -0.20 0.55 11.62
C ILE A 124 -0.57 1.93 12.18
N THR A 125 -0.26 2.97 11.42
CA THR A 125 -0.62 4.36 11.72
C THR A 125 -1.65 4.83 10.72
N LEU A 126 -2.86 5.10 11.19
CA LEU A 126 -3.95 5.63 10.38
C LEU A 126 -3.96 7.15 10.44
N GLY A 127 -4.26 7.79 9.32
CA GLY A 127 -4.59 9.20 9.25
C GLY A 127 -5.86 9.54 10.03
N THR A 128 -5.99 10.81 10.40
CA THR A 128 -7.17 11.31 11.13
C THR A 128 -8.43 11.36 10.27
N ARG A 129 -8.30 11.25 8.94
CA ARG A 129 -9.35 11.35 7.90
C ARG A 129 -9.12 10.30 6.80
N ILE A 130 -8.78 9.06 7.17
CA ILE A 130 -8.58 7.99 6.16
C ILE A 130 -9.86 7.64 5.40
N ASP A 131 -11.02 8.00 5.94
CA ASP A 131 -12.32 7.95 5.28
C ASP A 131 -12.49 8.97 4.15
N GLU A 132 -11.54 9.88 3.96
CA GLU A 132 -11.56 10.89 2.92
C GLU A 132 -10.33 10.77 2.00
N GLY A 133 -10.47 11.27 0.78
CA GLY A 133 -9.38 11.47 -0.17
C GLY A 133 -8.92 10.19 -0.86
N TYR A 134 -8.87 10.24 -2.19
CA TYR A 134 -8.42 9.13 -3.03
C TYR A 134 -6.98 9.35 -3.50
N PRO A 135 -6.15 8.31 -3.48
CA PRO A 135 -4.81 8.38 -4.03
C PRO A 135 -4.84 8.36 -5.58
N SER A 136 -3.70 8.62 -6.21
CA SER A 136 -3.54 8.56 -7.67
C SER A 136 -3.72 7.13 -8.20
N SER A 137 -4.43 6.99 -9.32
CA SER A 137 -4.64 5.72 -10.03
C SER A 137 -3.36 5.03 -10.50
N VAL A 138 -2.30 5.79 -10.76
CA VAL A 138 -0.98 5.27 -11.20
C VAL A 138 -0.39 4.34 -10.15
N TYR A 139 -0.56 4.71 -8.90
CA TYR A 139 0.11 4.12 -7.76
C TYR A 139 -0.82 3.24 -6.90
N TYR A 140 -2.12 3.53 -6.94
CA TYR A 140 -3.12 2.89 -6.09
C TYR A 140 -4.37 2.56 -6.92
N PRO A 141 -4.27 1.60 -7.87
CA PRO A 141 -5.34 1.29 -8.81
C PRO A 141 -6.61 0.74 -8.14
N VAL A 142 -6.51 0.15 -6.95
CA VAL A 142 -7.66 -0.40 -6.21
C VAL A 142 -8.34 0.70 -5.41
N MET A 143 -7.59 1.42 -4.58
CA MET A 143 -8.18 2.48 -3.76
C MET A 143 -8.74 3.63 -4.60
N ASN A 144 -8.05 4.02 -5.68
CA ASN A 144 -8.55 5.06 -6.58
C ASN A 144 -9.88 4.64 -7.26
N ALA A 145 -10.07 3.35 -7.56
CA ALA A 145 -11.26 2.89 -8.26
C ALA A 145 -12.57 3.24 -7.53
N LEU A 146 -12.51 3.33 -6.19
CA LEU A 146 -13.63 3.65 -5.31
C LEU A 146 -14.17 5.09 -5.47
N GLU A 147 -13.35 6.04 -5.97
CA GLU A 147 -13.72 7.46 -6.10
C GLU A 147 -15.03 7.67 -6.86
N ALA A 148 -15.22 6.93 -7.96
CA ALA A 148 -16.41 7.03 -8.80
C ALA A 148 -17.69 6.55 -8.11
N TYR A 149 -17.58 5.74 -7.06
CA TYR A 149 -18.71 5.14 -6.36
C TYR A 149 -19.11 5.94 -5.11
N GLU A 150 -18.17 6.69 -4.51
CA GLU A 150 -18.52 7.68 -3.49
C GLU A 150 -19.29 8.86 -4.11
N SER A 151 -18.88 9.34 -5.29
CA SER A 151 -19.62 10.41 -5.98
C SER A 151 -21.07 10.02 -6.32
N GLU A 152 -21.30 8.72 -6.58
CA GLU A 152 -22.63 8.14 -6.82
C GLU A 152 -23.37 7.78 -5.50
N LYS A 153 -22.76 8.04 -4.33
CA LYS A 153 -23.24 7.65 -2.98
C LYS A 153 -23.48 6.14 -2.81
N LEU A 154 -22.80 5.34 -3.62
CA LEU A 154 -22.87 3.88 -3.56
C LEU A 154 -21.93 3.30 -2.49
N LEU A 155 -20.90 4.04 -2.11
CA LEU A 155 -19.97 3.70 -1.04
C LEU A 155 -19.84 4.86 -0.05
N SER A 156 -19.63 4.53 1.23
CA SER A 156 -19.36 5.51 2.28
C SER A 156 -17.84 5.66 2.50
N GLY A 157 -17.43 6.77 3.14
CA GLY A 157 -16.05 6.96 3.57
C GLY A 157 -15.54 5.85 4.50
N ASN A 158 -16.42 5.17 5.26
CA ASN A 158 -16.03 4.01 6.07
C ASN A 158 -15.51 2.86 5.20
N VAL A 159 -16.08 2.64 4.00
CA VAL A 159 -15.58 1.62 3.07
C VAL A 159 -14.16 1.97 2.60
N LEU A 160 -13.90 3.25 2.31
CA LEU A 160 -12.56 3.72 1.95
C LEU A 160 -11.57 3.54 3.11
N ALA A 161 -11.98 3.92 4.33
CA ALA A 161 -11.16 3.72 5.53
C ALA A 161 -10.84 2.24 5.78
N ALA A 162 -11.82 1.36 5.65
CA ALA A 162 -11.65 -0.07 5.79
C ALA A 162 -10.76 -0.66 4.68
N ALA A 163 -10.88 -0.18 3.44
CA ALA A 163 -9.98 -0.58 2.35
C ALA A 163 -8.53 -0.13 2.60
N LYS A 164 -8.31 1.09 3.10
CA LYS A 164 -6.99 1.56 3.54
C LYS A 164 -6.45 0.73 4.70
N LEU A 165 -7.28 0.37 5.67
CA LEU A 165 -6.87 -0.52 6.76
C LEU A 165 -6.46 -1.90 6.23
N ALA A 166 -7.23 -2.49 5.32
CA ALA A 166 -6.91 -3.74 4.65
C ALA A 166 -5.58 -3.66 3.87
N HIS A 167 -5.31 -2.52 3.23
CA HIS A 167 -4.03 -2.24 2.56
C HIS A 167 -2.86 -2.32 3.57
N GLU A 168 -2.99 -1.67 4.73
CA GLU A 168 -1.96 -1.70 5.77
C GLU A 168 -1.75 -3.09 6.38
N PHE A 169 -2.82 -3.87 6.57
CA PHE A 169 -2.69 -5.29 6.93
C PHE A 169 -1.93 -6.09 5.87
N GLY A 170 -2.10 -5.75 4.59
CA GLY A 170 -1.32 -6.30 3.49
C GLY A 170 0.18 -6.09 3.66
N HIS A 171 0.61 -4.89 4.03
CA HIS A 171 2.02 -4.60 4.32
C HIS A 171 2.55 -5.39 5.51
N VAL A 172 1.81 -5.48 6.61
CA VAL A 172 2.21 -6.29 7.78
C VAL A 172 2.38 -7.75 7.37
N THR A 173 1.42 -8.29 6.62
CA THR A 173 1.45 -9.68 6.12
C THR A 173 2.61 -9.93 5.18
N ARG A 174 2.98 -8.96 4.35
CA ARG A 174 4.17 -9.07 3.52
C ARG A 174 5.44 -9.12 4.38
N MET A 175 5.47 -8.34 5.46
CA MET A 175 6.65 -8.21 6.31
C MET A 175 6.88 -9.44 7.19
N THR A 176 5.86 -10.25 7.47
CA THR A 176 6.05 -11.54 8.17
C THR A 176 6.91 -12.51 7.37
N GLY A 177 6.86 -12.43 6.02
CA GLY A 177 7.69 -13.23 5.11
C GLY A 177 9.00 -12.54 4.69
N THR A 178 9.26 -11.31 5.14
CA THR A 178 10.45 -10.55 4.73
C THR A 178 11.58 -10.74 5.75
N PRO A 179 12.76 -11.27 5.35
CA PRO A 179 13.89 -11.41 6.26
C PRO A 179 14.37 -10.06 6.79
N GLU A 180 14.67 -9.99 8.09
CA GLU A 180 15.16 -8.77 8.74
C GLU A 180 16.37 -8.16 8.02
N ALA A 181 17.34 -9.01 7.65
CA ALA A 181 18.56 -8.59 6.97
C ALA A 181 18.27 -7.91 5.62
N ALA A 182 17.30 -8.42 4.86
CA ALA A 182 16.89 -7.82 3.59
C ALA A 182 16.24 -6.45 3.81
N TYR A 183 15.32 -6.35 4.77
CA TYR A 183 14.65 -5.09 5.09
C TYR A 183 15.65 -4.02 5.57
N LYS A 184 16.54 -4.36 6.52
CA LYS A 184 17.59 -3.45 7.01
C LYS A 184 18.54 -3.03 5.88
N LEU A 185 18.87 -3.95 4.97
CA LEU A 185 19.70 -3.65 3.81
C LEU A 185 19.02 -2.62 2.89
N GLN A 186 17.74 -2.80 2.59
CA GLN A 186 16.96 -1.85 1.80
C GLN A 186 16.89 -0.46 2.45
N LEU A 187 16.61 -0.38 3.76
CA LEU A 187 16.59 0.89 4.49
C LEU A 187 17.92 1.66 4.39
N ARG A 188 19.04 0.94 4.37
CA ARG A 188 20.38 1.55 4.25
C ARG A 188 20.69 1.96 2.81
N LEU A 189 20.37 1.12 1.83
CA LEU A 189 20.80 1.30 0.45
C LEU A 189 19.87 2.21 -0.37
N VAL A 190 18.57 2.27 -0.09
CA VAL A 190 17.64 3.14 -0.83
C VAL A 190 18.06 4.63 -0.77
N PRO A 191 18.39 5.22 0.40
CA PRO A 191 18.87 6.60 0.45
C PRO A 191 20.19 6.82 -0.31
N ALA A 192 21.11 5.86 -0.23
CA ALA A 192 22.40 5.92 -0.93
C ALA A 192 22.21 5.85 -2.46
N TYR A 193 21.36 4.94 -2.92
CA TYR A 193 20.95 4.82 -4.33
C TYR A 193 20.38 6.15 -4.82
N ASN A 194 19.38 6.70 -4.12
CA ASN A 194 18.71 7.93 -4.54
C ASN A 194 19.68 9.12 -4.59
N LYS A 195 20.62 9.21 -3.66
CA LYS A 195 21.66 10.24 -3.68
C LYS A 195 22.51 10.16 -4.94
N ILE A 196 22.97 8.95 -5.30
CA ILE A 196 23.78 8.74 -6.51
C ILE A 196 22.96 9.05 -7.77
N PHE A 197 21.75 8.50 -7.86
CA PHE A 197 20.82 8.69 -8.98
C PHE A 197 20.50 10.15 -9.26
N LEU A 198 20.27 10.95 -8.21
CA LEU A 198 20.07 12.40 -8.39
C LEU A 198 21.36 13.10 -8.83
N SER A 199 22.50 12.73 -8.24
CA SER A 199 23.79 13.39 -8.54
C SER A 199 24.37 13.03 -9.91
N ASN A 200 24.00 11.88 -10.48
CA ASN A 200 24.53 11.40 -11.75
C ASN A 200 23.65 11.76 -12.96
N GLY A 201 22.68 12.65 -12.78
CA GLY A 201 21.77 13.09 -13.85
C GLY A 201 20.72 12.05 -14.22
N PHE A 202 20.25 11.25 -13.25
CA PHE A 202 19.26 10.19 -13.44
C PHE A 202 19.74 9.05 -14.35
N ASN A 203 21.05 8.80 -14.42
CA ASN A 203 21.60 7.70 -15.19
C ASN A 203 21.40 6.38 -14.44
N VAL A 204 20.37 5.62 -14.80
CA VAL A 204 20.05 4.31 -14.23
C VAL A 204 21.08 3.22 -14.54
N GLU A 205 21.92 3.42 -15.56
CA GLU A 205 22.97 2.48 -16.00
C GLU A 205 24.30 2.67 -15.27
N ASP A 206 24.38 3.60 -14.31
CA ASP A 206 25.56 3.75 -13.44
C ASP A 206 25.84 2.42 -12.71
N PRO A 207 27.03 1.82 -12.87
CA PRO A 207 27.33 0.50 -12.30
C PRO A 207 27.07 0.39 -10.80
N ARG A 208 27.24 1.51 -10.07
CA ARG A 208 26.98 1.56 -8.61
C ARG A 208 25.49 1.41 -8.31
N LEU A 209 24.62 2.01 -9.12
CA LEU A 209 23.17 1.88 -8.97
C LEU A 209 22.72 0.47 -9.32
N VAL A 210 23.23 -0.09 -10.42
CA VAL A 210 22.93 -1.47 -10.84
C VAL A 210 23.32 -2.47 -9.75
N GLU A 211 24.51 -2.33 -9.17
CA GLU A 211 24.97 -3.17 -8.07
C GLU A 211 24.09 -3.02 -6.82
N MET A 212 23.78 -1.78 -6.42
CA MET A 212 22.89 -1.53 -5.27
C MET A 212 21.49 -2.12 -5.48
N ALA A 213 20.91 -1.97 -6.68
CA ALA A 213 19.61 -2.54 -7.02
C ALA A 213 19.65 -4.07 -6.92
N LYS A 214 20.70 -4.71 -7.44
CA LYS A 214 20.89 -6.16 -7.32
C LYS A 214 20.96 -6.62 -5.87
N LEU A 215 21.69 -5.89 -5.01
CA LEU A 215 21.80 -6.21 -3.58
C LEU A 215 20.48 -6.07 -2.83
N MET A 216 19.66 -5.09 -3.18
CA MET A 216 18.36 -4.86 -2.54
C MET A 216 17.24 -5.76 -3.08
N GLY A 217 17.46 -6.44 -4.21
CA GLY A 217 16.44 -7.21 -4.94
C GLY A 217 15.57 -6.36 -5.88
N GLY A 218 16.00 -5.13 -6.20
CA GLY A 218 15.29 -4.19 -7.05
C GLY A 218 15.78 -2.77 -6.83
N ASN A 219 15.50 -1.87 -7.79
CA ASN A 219 15.73 -0.44 -7.57
C ASN A 219 14.66 0.15 -6.61
N PRO A 220 14.86 1.35 -6.04
CA PRO A 220 13.91 1.93 -5.09
C PRO A 220 12.47 2.06 -5.57
N VAL A 221 12.24 2.31 -6.87
CA VAL A 221 10.90 2.39 -7.46
C VAL A 221 10.25 1.01 -7.47
N GLN A 222 10.96 0.00 -7.96
CA GLN A 222 10.47 -1.38 -7.98
C GLN A 222 10.15 -1.88 -6.57
N LEU A 223 11.02 -1.65 -5.58
CA LEU A 223 10.79 -2.05 -4.20
C LEU A 223 9.58 -1.35 -3.58
N TRP A 224 9.37 -0.09 -3.95
CA TRP A 224 8.22 0.68 -3.50
C TRP A 224 6.93 0.15 -4.15
N GLU A 225 6.89 0.01 -5.48
CA GLU A 225 5.74 -0.52 -6.23
C GLU A 225 5.34 -1.91 -5.73
N ASP A 226 6.36 -2.76 -5.56
CA ASP A 226 6.21 -4.11 -5.08
C ASP A 226 5.50 -4.15 -3.71
N ARG A 227 5.93 -3.28 -2.77
CA ARG A 227 5.29 -3.15 -1.46
C ARG A 227 3.86 -2.60 -1.56
N GLU A 228 3.64 -1.52 -2.30
CA GLU A 228 2.32 -0.87 -2.43
C GLU A 228 1.30 -1.76 -3.12
N TYR A 229 1.66 -2.43 -4.22
CA TYR A 229 0.74 -3.32 -4.92
C TYR A 229 0.40 -4.57 -4.12
N TRP A 230 1.24 -4.98 -3.17
CA TRP A 230 0.86 -6.00 -2.19
C TRP A 230 -0.25 -5.51 -1.26
N GLY A 231 -0.16 -4.25 -0.79
CA GLY A 231 -1.23 -3.60 -0.03
C GLY A 231 -2.51 -3.48 -0.85
N GLU A 232 -2.42 -2.99 -2.09
CA GLU A 232 -3.58 -2.83 -2.99
C GLU A 232 -4.27 -4.17 -3.26
N ALA A 233 -3.51 -5.24 -3.51
CA ALA A 233 -4.09 -6.56 -3.72
C ALA A 233 -4.82 -7.08 -2.46
N ASN A 234 -4.34 -6.75 -1.26
CA ASN A 234 -5.06 -7.07 -0.01
C ASN A 234 -6.34 -6.22 0.16
N ALA A 235 -6.30 -4.93 -0.19
CA ALA A 235 -7.49 -4.10 -0.22
C ALA A 235 -8.53 -4.62 -1.23
N MET A 236 -8.08 -5.15 -2.37
CA MET A 236 -8.96 -5.77 -3.37
C MET A 236 -9.69 -7.00 -2.80
N LEU A 237 -9.02 -7.82 -1.99
CA LEU A 237 -9.67 -8.96 -1.32
C LEU A 237 -10.79 -8.53 -0.38
N TYR A 238 -10.53 -7.50 0.43
CA TYR A 238 -11.56 -6.92 1.29
C TYR A 238 -12.75 -6.41 0.46
N LEU A 239 -12.49 -5.64 -0.59
CA LEU A 239 -13.53 -5.09 -1.46
C LEU A 239 -14.34 -6.18 -2.16
N ARG A 240 -13.69 -7.27 -2.59
CA ARG A 240 -14.35 -8.42 -3.23
C ARG A 240 -15.49 -8.95 -2.36
N ASP A 241 -15.23 -9.17 -1.09
CA ASP A 241 -16.24 -9.62 -0.14
C ASP A 241 -17.27 -8.52 0.15
N ARG A 242 -16.78 -7.30 0.40
CA ARG A 242 -17.64 -6.18 0.80
C ARG A 242 -18.69 -5.86 -0.24
N VAL A 243 -18.32 -5.85 -1.52
CA VAL A 243 -19.23 -5.46 -2.61
C VAL A 243 -19.83 -6.66 -3.33
N ALA A 244 -19.63 -7.89 -2.84
CA ALA A 244 -20.05 -9.12 -3.53
C ALA A 244 -21.52 -9.14 -3.96
N ARG A 245 -22.39 -8.50 -3.17
CA ARG A 245 -23.84 -8.44 -3.38
C ARG A 245 -24.33 -7.10 -3.97
N GLU A 246 -23.42 -6.18 -4.23
CA GLU A 246 -23.75 -4.85 -4.75
C GLU A 246 -23.93 -4.90 -6.27
N SER A 247 -24.90 -4.16 -6.80
CA SER A 247 -25.19 -4.13 -8.24
C SER A 247 -24.02 -3.62 -9.09
N PHE A 248 -23.12 -2.84 -8.49
CA PHE A 248 -21.95 -2.27 -9.14
C PHE A 248 -20.67 -3.13 -9.02
N HIS A 249 -20.74 -4.31 -8.39
CA HIS A 249 -19.59 -5.18 -8.16
C HIS A 249 -18.73 -5.40 -9.42
N CYS A 250 -19.34 -5.85 -10.52
CA CYS A 250 -18.65 -6.07 -11.79
C CYS A 250 -18.06 -4.78 -12.37
N LYS A 251 -18.77 -3.65 -12.27
CA LYS A 251 -18.29 -2.34 -12.75
C LYS A 251 -17.04 -1.90 -11.98
N LEU A 252 -17.00 -2.13 -10.66
CA LEU A 252 -15.87 -1.81 -9.80
C LEU A 252 -14.65 -2.67 -10.17
N PHE A 253 -14.80 -3.98 -10.23
CA PHE A 253 -13.68 -4.88 -10.54
C PHE A 253 -13.17 -4.73 -11.97
N ASN A 254 -14.04 -4.41 -12.93
CA ASN A 254 -13.59 -4.03 -14.28
C ASN A 254 -12.81 -2.71 -14.32
N LYS A 255 -13.12 -1.75 -13.42
CA LYS A 255 -12.33 -0.53 -13.29
C LYS A 255 -10.96 -0.84 -12.68
N ILE A 256 -10.92 -1.60 -11.58
CA ILE A 256 -9.67 -2.05 -10.95
C ILE A 256 -8.79 -2.77 -11.97
N LYS A 257 -9.36 -3.74 -12.71
CA LYS A 257 -8.67 -4.48 -13.77
C LYS A 257 -8.00 -3.57 -14.79
N ARG A 258 -8.74 -2.63 -15.37
CA ARG A 258 -8.18 -1.69 -16.34
C ARG A 258 -7.06 -0.84 -15.74
N SER A 259 -7.23 -0.35 -14.51
CA SER A 259 -6.19 0.46 -13.86
C SER A 259 -4.92 -0.35 -13.56
N VAL A 260 -5.04 -1.63 -13.18
CA VAL A 260 -3.89 -2.51 -13.00
C VAL A 260 -3.23 -2.83 -14.35
N GLU A 261 -4.00 -3.16 -15.40
CA GLU A 261 -3.48 -3.41 -16.75
C GLU A 261 -2.74 -2.18 -17.32
N GLU A 262 -3.20 -0.98 -17.00
CA GLU A 262 -2.60 0.27 -17.48
C GLU A 262 -1.34 0.67 -16.69
N TYR A 263 -1.39 0.61 -15.36
CA TYR A 263 -0.34 1.19 -14.50
C TYR A 263 0.52 0.17 -13.75
N ALA A 264 0.01 -1.02 -13.49
CA ALA A 264 0.65 -2.05 -12.66
C ALA A 264 0.80 -3.39 -13.42
N ARG A 265 0.91 -3.34 -14.75
CA ARG A 265 0.90 -4.52 -15.64
C ARG A 265 1.85 -5.63 -15.22
N ASN A 266 3.07 -5.26 -14.82
CA ASN A 266 4.11 -6.21 -14.39
C ASN A 266 3.77 -6.92 -13.07
N TYR A 267 2.70 -6.50 -12.39
CA TYR A 267 2.23 -7.05 -11.12
C TYR A 267 0.85 -7.72 -11.24
N GLU A 268 0.26 -7.84 -12.44
CA GLU A 268 -1.04 -8.51 -12.65
C GLU A 268 -1.09 -9.91 -12.02
N GLU A 269 -0.02 -10.70 -12.19
CA GLU A 269 0.09 -12.05 -11.64
C GLU A 269 -0.09 -12.05 -10.11
N ARG A 270 0.44 -11.04 -9.41
CA ARG A 270 0.25 -10.90 -7.95
C ARG A 270 -1.19 -10.68 -7.57
N PHE A 271 -1.90 -9.79 -8.28
CA PHE A 271 -3.32 -9.57 -8.03
C PHE A 271 -4.10 -10.88 -8.25
N THR A 272 -3.71 -11.66 -9.25
CA THR A 272 -4.27 -12.99 -9.53
C THR A 272 -3.96 -14.02 -8.44
N GLU A 273 -2.72 -14.15 -8.00
CA GLU A 273 -2.31 -15.08 -6.94
C GLU A 273 -3.03 -14.79 -5.62
N ILE A 274 -3.04 -13.52 -5.21
CA ILE A 274 -3.70 -13.08 -3.98
C ILE A 274 -5.21 -13.33 -4.09
N ALA A 275 -5.84 -13.02 -5.23
CA ALA A 275 -7.26 -13.31 -5.47
C ALA A 275 -7.59 -14.82 -5.34
N ARG A 276 -6.71 -15.70 -5.83
CA ARG A 276 -6.88 -17.16 -5.80
C ARG A 276 -6.65 -17.78 -4.42
N SER A 277 -5.79 -17.18 -3.59
CA SER A 277 -5.39 -17.73 -2.29
C SER A 277 -6.52 -17.98 -1.29
N GLN A 278 -7.72 -17.43 -1.54
CA GLN A 278 -8.85 -17.46 -0.61
C GLN A 278 -10.03 -18.34 -1.08
N GLY A 279 -9.92 -19.04 -2.20
CA GLY A 279 -10.89 -20.06 -2.65
C GLY A 279 -12.31 -19.58 -3.02
N VAL A 280 -12.70 -18.36 -2.66
CA VAL A 280 -14.02 -17.77 -2.97
C VAL A 280 -13.98 -17.06 -4.31
N THR A 281 -14.73 -17.60 -5.28
CA THR A 281 -14.93 -16.98 -6.59
C THR A 281 -16.32 -16.37 -6.71
N TYR A 282 -16.40 -15.06 -6.94
CA TYR A 282 -17.65 -14.38 -7.22
C TYR A 282 -17.80 -14.10 -8.73
N ALA A 283 -19.02 -13.81 -9.18
CA ALA A 283 -19.22 -13.28 -10.52
C ALA A 283 -18.41 -11.98 -10.68
N CYS A 284 -17.58 -11.90 -11.72
CA CYS A 284 -16.68 -10.78 -12.03
C CYS A 284 -15.50 -10.52 -11.06
N SER A 285 -15.13 -11.45 -10.18
CA SER A 285 -13.93 -11.29 -9.36
C SER A 285 -12.65 -11.33 -10.22
N TRP A 286 -11.56 -10.73 -9.71
CA TRP A 286 -10.22 -10.94 -10.27
C TRP A 286 -9.89 -12.44 -10.31
N LYS A 287 -9.33 -12.94 -11.42
CA LYS A 287 -9.08 -14.37 -11.68
C LYS A 287 -7.64 -14.66 -12.05
#